data_AF-A0A4R8SYQ0-F1
#
_entry.id   AF-A0A4R8SYQ0-F1
#
_cell.length_a   1.000
_cell.length_b   1.000
_cell.length_c   1.000
_cell.angle_alpha   90.00
_cell.angle_beta   90.00
_cell.angle_gamma   90.00
#
_symmetry.space_group_name_H-M   'P 1'
#
loop_
_entity.id
_entity.type
_entity.pdbx_description
1 polymer ?
#
loop_
_entity_poly.entity_id
_entity_poly.type
_entity_poly.pdbx_seq_one_letter_code
_entity_poly.pdbx_strand_id
1 'polypeptide(L)'
;MSGDAFERAVERAERRAEEEQRRLERKRRAWIGQVNRAAFQIHAATYVAVQILLVAIWALTWKFDHGTAYPWFIYPLLGWGIALIAHYVVASSIWRHAEGEPALESWPAEGTNRATHETPTQELP
;
A
#
# COMPACT_ATOMS: atom_id res chain seq x y z
N MET A 1 49.51 13.32 -2.56
CA MET A 1 48.74 13.69 -3.77
C MET A 1 47.82 12.58 -4.32
N SER A 2 47.69 11.40 -3.67
CA SER A 2 46.80 10.31 -4.14
C SER A 2 45.44 10.24 -3.41
N GLY A 3 45.34 10.75 -2.17
CA GLY A 3 44.13 10.67 -1.33
C GLY A 3 42.92 11.37 -1.95
N ASP A 4 43.10 12.58 -2.46
CA ASP A 4 42.03 13.44 -2.97
C ASP A 4 41.36 12.90 -4.24
N ALA A 5 42.05 12.04 -5.00
CA ALA A 5 41.49 11.41 -6.20
C ALA A 5 40.58 10.23 -5.83
N PHE A 6 40.97 9.45 -4.82
CA PHE A 6 40.18 8.33 -4.31
C PHE A 6 38.94 8.82 -3.55
N GLU A 7 39.09 9.83 -2.70
CA GLU A 7 37.99 10.41 -1.92
C GLU A 7 36.90 11.00 -2.83
N ARG A 8 37.29 11.72 -3.89
CA ARG A 8 36.36 12.19 -4.93
C ARG A 8 35.71 11.07 -5.74
N ALA A 9 36.33 9.89 -5.82
CA ALA A 9 35.75 8.73 -6.48
C ALA A 9 34.71 8.04 -5.58
N VAL A 10 34.98 7.93 -4.28
CA VAL A 10 34.05 7.41 -3.26
C VAL A 10 32.83 8.32 -3.15
N GLU A 11 33.02 9.63 -3.02
CA GLU A 11 31.93 10.60 -2.92
C GLU A 11 30.99 10.54 -4.16
N ARG A 12 31.57 10.32 -5.34
CA ARG A 12 30.79 10.13 -6.57
C ARG A 12 30.02 8.80 -6.59
N ALA A 13 30.58 7.75 -6.01
CA ALA A 13 29.91 6.46 -5.90
C ALA A 13 28.74 6.53 -4.92
N GLU A 14 28.93 7.18 -3.77
CA GLU A 14 27.88 7.39 -2.76
C GLU A 14 26.72 8.21 -3.32
N ARG A 15 27.00 9.35 -3.97
CA ARG A 15 25.95 10.18 -4.62
C ARG A 15 25.14 9.40 -5.65
N ARG A 16 25.80 8.56 -6.46
CA ARG A 16 25.10 7.70 -7.44
C ARG A 16 24.22 6.66 -6.75
N ALA A 17 24.71 6.03 -5.68
CA ALA A 17 23.93 5.07 -4.91
C ALA A 17 22.69 5.72 -4.27
N GLU A 18 22.84 6.94 -3.73
CA GLU A 18 21.72 7.70 -3.17
C GLU A 18 20.68 8.09 -4.24
N GLU A 19 21.12 8.54 -5.41
CA GLU A 19 20.24 8.89 -6.54
C GLU A 19 19.48 7.66 -7.05
N GLU A 20 20.17 6.52 -7.16
CA GLU A 20 19.56 5.24 -7.56
C GLU A 20 18.54 4.76 -6.53
N GLN A 21 18.85 4.81 -5.23
CA GLN A 21 17.89 4.50 -4.17
C GLN A 21 16.64 5.37 -4.28
N ARG A 22 16.80 6.70 -4.39
CA ARG A 22 15.66 7.62 -4.57
C ARG A 22 14.85 7.32 -5.82
N ARG A 23 15.50 6.94 -6.93
CA ARG A 23 14.81 6.52 -8.16
C ARG A 23 14.03 5.23 -7.98
N LEU A 24 14.62 4.22 -7.33
CA LEU A 24 13.99 2.94 -7.05
C LEU A 24 12.79 3.10 -6.13
N GLU A 25 12.90 3.93 -5.08
CA GLU A 25 11.79 4.23 -4.18
C GLU A 25 10.63 4.92 -4.91
N ARG A 26 10.91 5.92 -5.75
CA ARG A 26 9.88 6.58 -6.56
C ARG A 26 9.19 5.60 -7.51
N LYS A 27 9.97 4.76 -8.21
CA LYS A 27 9.42 3.70 -9.07
C LYS A 27 8.59 2.69 -8.28
N ARG A 28 9.07 2.26 -7.11
CA ARG A 28 8.39 1.30 -6.24
C ARG A 28 7.06 1.85 -5.75
N ARG A 29 7.00 3.11 -5.29
CA ARG A 29 5.76 3.77 -4.88
C ARG A 29 4.76 3.88 -6.04
N ALA A 30 5.22 4.30 -7.22
CA ALA A 30 4.39 4.37 -8.41
C ALA A 30 3.86 2.99 -8.85
N TRP A 31 4.71 1.96 -8.78
CA TRP A 31 4.36 0.59 -9.15
C TRP A 31 3.35 -0.03 -8.18
N ILE A 32 3.55 0.13 -6.86
CA ILE A 32 2.61 -0.35 -5.84
C ILE A 32 1.23 0.27 -6.06
N GLY A 33 1.12 1.57 -6.33
CA GLY A 33 -0.17 2.21 -6.62
C GLY A 33 -0.90 1.61 -7.83
N GLN A 34 -0.18 1.21 -8.86
CA GLN A 34 -0.76 0.62 -10.08
C GLN A 34 -1.17 -0.83 -9.90
N VAL A 35 -0.30 -1.66 -9.29
CA VAL A 35 -0.58 -3.09 -9.06
C VAL A 35 -1.84 -3.29 -8.22
N ASN A 36 -2.04 -2.39 -7.26
CA ASN A 36 -3.09 -2.50 -6.28
C ASN A 36 -4.47 -2.15 -6.90
N ARG A 37 -4.49 -1.33 -7.96
CA ARG A 37 -5.68 -1.12 -8.82
C ARG A 37 -5.94 -2.30 -9.77
N ALA A 38 -4.88 -2.90 -10.32
CA ALA A 38 -5.00 -4.04 -11.23
C ALA A 38 -5.53 -5.29 -10.50
N ALA A 39 -5.01 -5.57 -9.29
CA ALA A 39 -5.49 -6.66 -8.45
C ALA A 39 -6.99 -6.50 -8.16
N PHE A 40 -7.46 -5.28 -7.89
CA PHE A 40 -8.88 -4.99 -7.69
C PHE A 40 -9.73 -5.24 -8.95
N GLN A 41 -9.27 -4.79 -10.12
CA GLN A 41 -9.99 -5.01 -11.38
C GLN A 41 -10.16 -6.48 -11.70
N ILE A 42 -9.15 -7.31 -11.44
CA ILE A 42 -9.23 -8.76 -11.65
C ILE A 42 -10.29 -9.37 -10.73
N HIS A 43 -10.31 -9.02 -9.44
CA HIS A 43 -11.32 -9.54 -8.51
C HIS A 43 -12.75 -9.12 -8.91
N ALA A 44 -12.94 -7.87 -9.30
CA ALA A 44 -14.23 -7.39 -9.79
C ALA A 44 -14.66 -8.10 -11.09
N ALA A 45 -13.73 -8.27 -12.04
CA ALA A 45 -14.01 -8.98 -13.30
C ALA A 45 -14.35 -10.45 -13.05
N THR A 46 -13.61 -11.15 -12.19
CA THR A 46 -13.91 -12.53 -11.80
C THR A 46 -15.27 -12.63 -11.11
N TYR A 47 -15.60 -11.70 -10.21
CA TYR A 47 -16.92 -11.65 -9.57
C TYR A 47 -18.05 -11.54 -10.60
N VAL A 48 -17.94 -10.59 -11.53
CA VAL A 48 -18.94 -10.43 -12.60
C VAL A 48 -19.05 -11.68 -13.47
N ALA A 49 -17.92 -12.28 -13.86
CA ALA A 49 -17.90 -13.51 -14.65
C ALA A 49 -18.60 -14.68 -13.93
N VAL A 50 -18.34 -14.86 -12.63
CA VAL A 50 -18.99 -15.88 -11.79
C VAL A 50 -20.50 -15.61 -11.68
N GLN A 51 -20.93 -14.36 -11.50
CA GLN A 51 -22.35 -14.04 -11.45
C GLN A 51 -23.06 -14.33 -12.78
N ILE A 52 -22.43 -14.01 -13.92
CA ILE A 52 -22.97 -14.36 -15.24
C ILE A 52 -23.08 -15.89 -15.39
N LEU A 53 -22.06 -16.64 -14.97
CA LEU A 53 -22.07 -18.10 -15.02
C LEU A 53 -23.20 -18.68 -14.16
N LEU A 54 -23.40 -18.17 -12.93
CA LEU A 54 -24.48 -18.60 -12.04
C LEU A 54 -25.87 -18.34 -12.64
N VAL A 55 -26.07 -17.16 -13.24
CA VAL A 55 -27.31 -16.83 -13.94
C VAL A 55 -27.52 -17.73 -15.15
N ALA A 56 -26.47 -18.04 -15.91
CA ALA A 56 -26.54 -18.94 -17.04
C ALA A 56 -26.92 -20.37 -16.63
N ILE A 57 -26.33 -20.89 -15.55
CA ILE A 57 -26.68 -22.20 -14.97
C ILE A 57 -28.13 -22.20 -14.50
N TRP A 58 -28.57 -21.15 -13.81
CA TRP A 58 -29.97 -21.02 -13.39
C TRP A 58 -30.93 -20.98 -14.59
N ALA A 59 -30.63 -20.20 -15.63
CA ALA A 59 -31.48 -20.13 -16.81
C ALA A 59 -31.57 -21.48 -17.56
N LEU A 60 -30.46 -22.23 -17.59
CA LEU A 60 -30.44 -23.58 -18.17
C LEU A 60 -31.28 -24.54 -17.33
N THR A 61 -31.09 -24.57 -16.01
CA THR A 61 -31.87 -25.41 -15.09
C THR A 61 -33.35 -25.07 -15.10
N TRP A 62 -33.72 -23.78 -15.15
CA TRP A 62 -35.10 -23.32 -15.30
C TRP A 62 -35.75 -23.84 -16.58
N LYS A 63 -35.00 -23.90 -17.70
CA LYS A 63 -35.46 -24.49 -18.95
C LYS A 63 -35.66 -26.01 -18.86
N PHE A 64 -34.81 -26.72 -18.13
CA PHE A 64 -34.94 -28.17 -17.94
C PHE A 64 -36.05 -28.55 -16.96
N ASP A 65 -36.29 -27.73 -15.93
CA ASP A 65 -37.32 -27.95 -14.89
C ASP A 65 -38.69 -27.34 -15.25
N HIS A 66 -38.99 -27.13 -16.54
CA HIS A 66 -40.29 -26.59 -17.01
C HIS A 66 -40.71 -25.27 -16.32
N GLY A 67 -39.73 -24.48 -15.91
CA GLY A 67 -39.95 -23.19 -15.29
C GLY A 67 -40.18 -23.19 -13.76
N THR A 68 -39.98 -24.32 -13.07
CA THR A 68 -40.18 -24.39 -11.60
C THR A 68 -38.91 -24.14 -10.78
N ALA A 69 -37.76 -23.89 -11.43
CA ALA A 69 -36.50 -23.70 -10.73
C ALA A 69 -36.45 -22.37 -9.96
N TYR A 70 -36.32 -22.45 -8.64
CA TYR A 70 -36.17 -21.29 -7.76
C TYR A 70 -34.87 -20.52 -8.07
N PRO A 71 -34.87 -19.17 -8.11
CA PRO A 71 -33.70 -18.34 -8.40
C PRO A 71 -32.70 -18.29 -7.24
N TRP A 72 -32.04 -19.42 -7.00
CA TRP A 72 -31.07 -19.60 -5.92
C TRP A 72 -29.81 -18.75 -6.09
N PHE A 73 -29.51 -18.24 -7.30
CA PHE A 73 -28.37 -17.36 -7.57
C PHE A 73 -28.43 -16.02 -6.80
N ILE A 74 -29.61 -15.63 -6.29
CA ILE A 74 -29.80 -14.45 -5.45
C ILE A 74 -28.99 -14.54 -4.15
N TYR A 75 -28.84 -15.72 -3.56
CA TYR A 75 -28.09 -15.90 -2.32
C TYR A 75 -26.59 -15.60 -2.46
N PRO A 76 -25.85 -16.14 -3.45
CA PRO A 76 -24.48 -15.73 -3.70
C PRO A 76 -24.39 -14.27 -4.18
N LEU A 77 -25.34 -13.77 -4.96
CA LEU A 77 -25.36 -12.35 -5.38
C LEU A 77 -25.41 -11.40 -4.17
N LEU A 78 -26.37 -11.60 -3.26
CA LEU A 78 -26.56 -10.74 -2.09
C LEU A 78 -25.49 -11.00 -1.02
N GLY A 79 -25.24 -12.26 -0.67
CA GLY A 79 -24.29 -12.62 0.38
C GLY A 79 -22.87 -12.19 0.03
N TRP A 80 -22.40 -12.54 -1.16
CA TRP A 80 -21.04 -12.19 -1.57
C TRP A 80 -20.93 -10.76 -2.07
N GLY A 81 -21.99 -10.20 -2.67
CA GLY A 81 -22.02 -8.78 -3.08
C GLY A 81 -21.83 -7.83 -1.90
N ILE A 82 -22.50 -8.08 -0.76
CA ILE A 82 -22.33 -7.28 0.46
C ILE A 82 -20.91 -7.42 1.02
N ALA A 83 -20.38 -8.64 1.08
CA ALA A 83 -19.02 -8.89 1.54
C ALA A 83 -17.96 -8.17 0.69
N LEU A 84 -18.14 -8.14 -0.65
CA LEU A 84 -17.23 -7.47 -1.58
C LEU A 84 -17.26 -5.95 -1.41
N ILE A 85 -18.46 -5.37 -1.23
CA ILE A 85 -18.64 -3.94 -0.98
C ILE A 85 -18.00 -3.55 0.36
N ALA A 86 -18.23 -4.34 1.42
CA ALA A 86 -17.60 -4.10 2.72
C ALA A 86 -16.07 -4.13 2.63
N HIS A 87 -15.51 -5.11 1.92
CA HIS A 87 -14.07 -5.22 1.71
C HIS A 87 -13.52 -4.02 0.91
N TYR A 88 -14.25 -3.57 -0.11
CA TYR A 88 -13.91 -2.40 -0.90
C TYR A 88 -13.91 -1.10 -0.08
N VAL A 89 -14.93 -0.91 0.77
CA VAL A 89 -15.04 0.28 1.64
C VAL A 89 -13.89 0.30 2.65
N VAL A 90 -13.56 -0.85 3.26
CA VAL A 90 -12.44 -0.96 4.21
C VAL A 90 -11.11 -0.72 3.50
N ALA A 91 -10.83 -1.43 2.41
CA ALA A 91 -9.58 -1.30 1.65
C ALA A 91 -9.39 0.13 1.09
N SER A 92 -10.47 0.77 0.62
CA SER A 92 -10.40 2.15 0.12
C SER A 92 -10.33 3.21 1.23
N SER A 93 -10.85 2.94 2.44
CA SER A 93 -10.70 3.86 3.58
C SER A 93 -9.27 3.83 4.13
N ILE A 94 -8.66 2.64 4.23
CA ILE A 94 -7.27 2.48 4.66
C ILE A 94 -6.33 3.27 3.73
N TRP A 95 -6.61 3.26 2.43
CA TRP A 95 -5.81 4.01 1.47
C TRP A 95 -5.98 5.52 1.57
N ARG A 96 -7.21 6.01 1.80
CA ARG A 96 -7.49 7.45 1.96
C ARG A 96 -6.83 8.04 3.22
N HIS A 97 -6.60 7.22 4.25
CA HIS A 97 -5.85 7.64 5.44
C HIS A 97 -4.33 7.55 5.29
N ALA A 98 -3.82 6.84 4.27
CA ALA A 98 -2.38 6.79 3.98
C ALA A 98 -1.87 8.03 3.22
N GLU A 99 -2.76 8.84 2.65
CA GLU A 99 -2.44 10.12 1.99
C GLU A 99 -2.58 11.33 2.96
N GLY A 100 -3.08 11.09 4.17
CA GLY A 100 -3.13 12.06 5.27
C GLY A 100 -1.84 12.05 6.09
N GLU A 101 -0.76 12.56 5.50
CA GLU A 101 0.44 13.19 6.08
C GLU A 101 0.35 13.58 7.58
N PRO A 102 1.46 13.55 8.37
CA PRO A 102 2.58 14.40 8.03
C PRO A 102 3.98 13.83 8.27
N ALA A 103 4.93 14.43 7.55
CA ALA A 103 6.30 14.71 7.96
C ALA A 103 6.45 15.08 9.46
N LEU A 104 6.28 14.12 10.38
CA LEU A 104 6.41 14.29 11.83
C LEU A 104 7.47 13.40 12.49
N GLU A 105 8.26 12.64 11.73
CA GLU A 105 9.45 12.02 12.31
C GLU A 105 10.73 12.25 11.49
N SER A 106 10.84 13.43 10.87
CA SER A 106 12.14 14.09 10.87
C SER A 106 12.34 14.65 12.28
N TRP A 107 12.62 13.76 13.24
CA TRP A 107 13.21 14.15 14.52
C TRP A 107 14.37 15.10 14.19
N PRO A 108 14.37 16.37 14.63
CA PRO A 108 15.54 17.20 14.51
C PRO A 108 16.60 16.51 15.38
N ALA A 109 17.58 15.88 14.75
CA ALA A 109 18.79 15.38 15.39
C ALA A 109 19.68 16.54 15.89
N GLU A 110 19.06 17.60 16.41
CA GLU A 110 19.66 18.88 16.73
C GLU A 110 19.16 19.31 18.12
N GLY A 111 19.70 18.65 19.14
CA GLY A 111 19.43 19.00 20.53
C GLY A 111 20.33 18.35 21.59
N THR A 112 21.03 17.25 21.29
CA THR A 112 21.84 16.55 22.31
C THR A 112 23.30 16.98 22.39
N ASN A 113 23.78 17.88 21.51
CA ASN A 113 25.20 18.28 21.47
C ASN A 113 25.40 19.81 21.46
N ARG A 114 24.60 20.55 22.22
CA ARG A 114 24.90 21.96 22.55
C ARG A 114 24.99 22.12 24.06
N ALA A 115 26.22 21.93 24.56
CA ALA A 115 26.89 22.67 25.62
C ALA A 115 26.10 22.92 26.93
N THR A 116 26.59 22.59 28.12
CA THR A 116 27.86 23.08 28.65
C THR A 116 28.28 22.31 29.90
N HIS A 117 29.60 22.14 30.05
CA HIS A 117 30.29 22.15 31.33
C HIS A 117 29.64 23.15 32.30
N GLU A 118 29.37 22.76 33.54
CA GLU A 118 29.97 23.35 34.74
C GLU A 118 29.92 22.32 35.86
N THR A 119 31.07 22.08 36.47
CA THR A 119 31.24 21.32 37.70
C THR A 119 31.19 22.34 38.83
N PRO A 120 30.17 22.35 39.71
CA PRO A 120 30.30 23.02 40.98
C PRO A 120 31.03 22.07 41.94
N THR A 121 32.32 22.33 42.13
CA THR A 121 33.08 21.93 43.32
C THR A 121 32.28 22.39 44.53
N GLN A 122 31.58 21.48 45.20
CA GLN A 122 30.93 21.79 46.48
C GLN A 122 31.86 21.36 47.60
N GLU A 123 32.75 22.30 47.98
CA GLU A 123 33.44 22.28 49.26
C GLU A 123 32.47 22.64 50.39
N LEU A 124 32.46 21.78 51.44
CA LEU A 124 32.36 22.00 52.91
C LEU A 124 31.34 23.02 53.48
N PRO A 125 30.78 22.71 54.66
CA PRO A 125 31.50 22.93 55.93
C PRO A 125 31.80 21.65 56.74
#